data_AF-A0A8S0GRX9-F1
#
_entry.id   AF-A0A8S0GRX9-F1
#
_cell.length_a   1.000
_cell.length_b   1.000
_cell.length_c   1.000
_cell.angle_alpha   90.00
_cell.angle_beta   90.00
_cell.angle_gamma   90.00
#
_symmetry.space_group_name_H-M   'P 1'
#
loop_
_entity.id
_entity.type
_entity.pdbx_description
1 polymer ?
#
loop_
_entity_poly.entity_id
_entity_poly.type
_entity_poly.pdbx_seq_one_letter_code
_entity_poly.pdbx_strand_id
1 'polypeptide(L)'
;MSLTITPLSSALGAQIGGIDISQPLSIEHRDAIEQALLKHQVLFFRNQPVTPQQQARFAACFGDLHIHPIYPNVPEQPEVLILDTAETDVRDNAIWHTDVTFLPTPALGAVLSAKLLPEFGGDTLWASGIAAYEALSEPMKNLLLGLTATHDFTKSFPLERFGNTPRTSRAGKKPGARTRRCRTR
;
A
#
# COMPACT_ATOMS: atom_id res chain seq x y z
N MET A 1 27.16 0.71 11.82
CA MET A 1 26.29 -0.22 12.57
C MET A 1 25.73 -1.22 11.57
N SER A 2 25.60 -2.49 11.95
CA SER A 2 25.07 -3.53 11.05
C SER A 2 23.54 -3.49 11.02
N LEU A 3 22.96 -3.67 9.84
CA LEU A 3 21.52 -3.86 9.66
C LEU A 3 21.04 -5.09 10.46
N THR A 4 19.90 -4.95 11.13
CA THR A 4 19.28 -5.99 11.96
C THR A 4 17.87 -6.27 11.47
N ILE A 5 17.50 -7.55 11.46
CA ILE A 5 16.19 -8.04 11.02
C ILE A 5 15.62 -8.89 12.16
N THR A 6 14.54 -8.44 12.78
CA THR A 6 13.88 -9.15 13.88
C THR A 6 12.49 -9.61 13.44
N PRO A 7 12.27 -10.91 13.17
CA PRO A 7 10.95 -11.42 12.80
C PRO A 7 9.92 -11.15 13.90
N LEU A 8 8.71 -10.76 13.51
CA LEU A 8 7.61 -10.47 14.43
C LEU A 8 6.65 -11.64 14.62
N SER A 9 6.47 -12.46 13.59
CA SER A 9 5.66 -13.68 13.65
C SER A 9 6.21 -14.74 12.69
N SER A 10 5.64 -15.95 12.77
CA SER A 10 5.98 -17.04 11.84
C SER A 10 5.40 -16.86 10.44
N ALA A 11 4.24 -16.21 10.32
CA ALA A 11 3.54 -16.08 9.03
C ALA A 11 4.08 -14.91 8.18
N LEU A 12 4.33 -13.76 8.81
CA LEU A 12 4.86 -12.55 8.18
C LEU A 12 5.33 -11.53 9.22
N GLY A 13 6.01 -10.48 8.74
CA GLY A 13 6.41 -9.33 9.53
C GLY A 13 7.82 -9.42 10.07
N ALA A 14 8.60 -8.37 9.88
CA ALA A 14 9.87 -8.15 10.55
C ALA A 14 10.09 -6.68 10.88
N GLN A 15 10.74 -6.42 12.02
CA GLN A 15 11.24 -5.08 12.36
C GLN A 15 12.70 -4.96 11.90
N ILE A 16 12.99 -3.88 11.18
CA ILE A 16 14.33 -3.54 10.68
C ILE A 16 14.93 -2.44 11.56
N GLY A 17 16.18 -2.62 11.96
CA GLY A 17 16.95 -1.66 12.75
C GLY A 17 18.40 -1.56 12.30
N GLY A 18 19.16 -0.63 12.89
CA GLY A 18 20.57 -0.43 12.55
C GLY A 18 20.81 0.30 11.22
N ILE A 19 19.77 0.95 10.69
CA ILE A 19 19.82 1.74 9.46
C ILE A 19 19.05 3.06 9.61
N ASP A 20 19.51 4.10 8.93
CA ASP A 20 18.82 5.39 8.76
C ASP A 20 18.35 5.51 7.31
N ILE A 21 17.02 5.43 7.11
CA ILE A 21 16.41 5.50 5.77
C ILE A 21 16.29 6.94 5.26
N SER A 22 16.56 7.93 6.10
CA SER A 22 16.64 9.35 5.71
C SER A 22 17.88 9.65 4.87
N GLN A 23 18.86 8.74 4.84
CA GLN A 23 20.07 8.81 4.01
C GLN A 23 19.99 7.88 2.79
N PRO A 24 20.81 8.12 1.75
CA PRO A 24 20.97 7.18 0.64
C PRO A 24 21.40 5.79 1.13
N LEU A 25 20.79 4.74 0.59
CA LEU A 25 21.13 3.36 0.92
C LEU A 25 22.36 2.92 0.13
N SER A 26 23.23 2.12 0.75
CA SER A 26 24.20 1.32 -0.01
C SER A 26 23.49 0.16 -0.71
N ILE A 27 24.13 -0.39 -1.74
CA ILE A 27 23.58 -1.52 -2.50
C ILE A 27 23.32 -2.73 -1.58
N GLU A 28 24.24 -2.99 -0.64
CA GLU A 28 24.14 -4.11 0.30
C GLU A 28 22.94 -3.96 1.24
N HIS A 29 22.69 -2.73 1.72
CA HIS A 29 21.53 -2.46 2.57
C HIS A 29 20.23 -2.56 1.80
N ARG A 30 20.19 -2.03 0.57
CA ARG A 30 19.02 -2.13 -0.31
C ARG A 30 18.67 -3.60 -0.58
N ASP A 31 19.66 -4.41 -0.95
CA ASP A 31 19.45 -5.82 -1.25
C ASP A 31 19.04 -6.61 0.00
N ALA A 32 19.64 -6.31 1.16
CA ALA A 32 19.22 -6.93 2.43
C ALA A 32 17.76 -6.61 2.78
N ILE A 33 17.31 -5.38 2.54
CA ILE A 33 15.91 -4.98 2.76
C ILE A 33 14.98 -5.66 1.75
N GLU A 34 15.37 -5.76 0.48
CA GLU A 34 14.59 -6.46 -0.54
C GLU A 34 14.43 -7.94 -0.18
N GLN A 35 15.51 -8.63 0.21
CA GLN A 35 15.44 -10.02 0.66
C GLN A 35 14.59 -10.17 1.93
N ALA A 36 14.67 -9.21 2.85
CA ALA A 36 13.80 -9.19 4.01
C ALA A 36 12.33 -9.03 3.61
N LEU A 37 12.02 -8.19 2.61
CA LEU A 37 10.66 -7.99 2.11
C LEU A 37 10.13 -9.25 1.44
N LEU A 38 10.93 -9.90 0.59
CA LEU A 38 10.55 -11.16 -0.07
C LEU A 38 10.25 -12.27 0.96
N LYS A 39 11.02 -12.32 2.05
CA LYS A 39 10.84 -13.33 3.11
C LYS A 39 9.70 -13.01 4.07
N HIS A 40 9.64 -11.78 4.54
CA HIS A 40 8.76 -11.37 5.65
C HIS A 40 7.51 -10.62 5.18
N GLN A 41 7.39 -10.27 3.90
CA GLN A 41 6.24 -9.66 3.22
C GLN A 41 5.85 -8.25 3.69
N VAL A 42 6.04 -7.92 4.97
CA VAL A 42 5.83 -6.60 5.55
C VAL A 42 6.97 -6.27 6.51
N LEU A 43 7.52 -5.05 6.39
CA LEU A 43 8.68 -4.59 7.16
C LEU A 43 8.34 -3.30 7.93
N PHE A 44 8.84 -3.20 9.17
CA PHE A 44 8.63 -2.04 10.03
C PHE A 44 9.94 -1.39 10.41
N PHE A 45 10.03 -0.08 10.26
CA PHE A 45 11.18 0.72 10.68
C PHE A 45 10.71 1.69 11.77
N ARG A 46 11.20 1.51 13.00
CA ARG A 46 10.85 2.38 14.14
C ARG A 46 11.78 3.59 14.18
N ASN A 47 11.26 4.72 14.67
CA ASN A 47 12.02 5.96 14.89
C ASN A 47 12.74 6.50 13.64
N GLN A 48 12.06 6.50 12.50
CA GLN A 48 12.58 7.02 11.23
C GLN A 48 11.82 8.28 10.80
N PRO A 49 12.20 9.47 11.31
CA PRO A 49 11.67 10.72 10.80
C PRO A 49 12.20 10.96 9.37
N VAL A 50 11.30 10.98 8.40
CA VAL A 50 11.64 11.21 6.98
C VAL A 50 10.83 12.35 6.39
N THR A 51 11.44 13.13 5.50
CA THR A 51 10.72 14.08 4.64
C THR A 51 10.04 13.35 3.47
N PRO A 52 9.07 13.97 2.78
CA PRO A 52 8.48 13.41 1.56
C PRO A 52 9.53 13.01 0.52
N GLN A 53 10.54 13.86 0.29
CA GLN A 53 11.61 13.61 -0.68
C GLN A 53 12.48 12.39 -0.26
N GLN A 54 12.77 12.25 1.03
CA GLN A 54 13.52 11.10 1.55
C GLN A 54 12.70 9.81 1.46
N GLN A 55 11.39 9.87 1.76
CA GLN A 55 10.48 8.73 1.61
C GLN A 55 10.38 8.28 0.16
N ALA A 56 10.21 9.21 -0.78
CA ALA A 56 10.18 8.92 -2.20
C ALA A 56 11.52 8.31 -2.67
N ARG A 57 12.65 8.90 -2.30
CA ARG A 57 13.99 8.35 -2.62
C ARG A 57 14.15 6.92 -2.10
N PHE A 58 13.76 6.65 -0.86
CA PHE A 58 13.83 5.31 -0.28
C PHE A 58 12.94 4.32 -1.04
N ALA A 59 11.69 4.68 -1.34
CA ALA A 59 10.77 3.84 -2.08
C ALA A 59 11.26 3.54 -3.50
N ALA A 60 11.87 4.53 -4.17
CA ALA A 60 12.41 4.40 -5.52
C ALA A 60 13.57 3.37 -5.62
N CYS A 61 14.19 2.99 -4.50
CA CYS A 61 15.18 1.90 -4.48
C CYS A 61 14.58 0.51 -4.74
N PHE A 62 13.25 0.37 -4.68
CA PHE A 62 12.54 -0.91 -4.81
C PHE A 62 11.60 -0.99 -6.02
N GLY A 63 11.53 0.08 -6.82
CA GLY A 63 10.73 0.12 -8.05
C GLY A 63 10.29 1.53 -8.43
N ASP A 64 9.61 1.64 -9.56
CA ASP A 64 9.06 2.91 -10.04
C ASP A 64 7.89 3.38 -9.16
N LEU A 65 7.81 4.69 -8.92
CA LEU A 65 6.77 5.27 -8.07
C LEU A 65 5.52 5.65 -8.86
N HIS A 66 4.37 5.40 -8.25
CA HIS A 66 3.07 5.76 -8.81
C HIS A 66 2.60 7.12 -8.31
N ILE A 67 2.13 7.99 -9.21
CA ILE A 67 1.45 9.24 -8.85
C ILE A 67 -0.06 8.97 -8.84
N HIS A 68 -0.65 8.98 -7.65
CA HIS A 68 -2.06 8.67 -7.49
C HIS A 68 -2.95 9.80 -8.07
N PRO A 69 -3.93 9.52 -8.94
CA PRO A 69 -4.69 10.55 -9.64
C PRO A 69 -5.83 11.21 -8.82
N ILE A 70 -6.29 10.57 -7.74
CA ILE A 70 -7.49 11.00 -6.98
C ILE A 70 -7.15 11.70 -5.66
N TYR A 71 -6.31 11.10 -4.83
CA TYR A 71 -5.98 11.62 -3.50
C TYR A 71 -4.97 12.78 -3.54
N PRO A 72 -4.99 13.65 -2.51
CA PRO A 72 -4.04 14.75 -2.42
C PRO A 72 -2.60 14.25 -2.26
N ASN A 73 -1.69 14.92 -2.95
CA ASN A 73 -0.26 14.64 -2.90
C ASN A 73 0.52 15.83 -2.32
N VAL A 74 1.78 15.59 -1.98
CA VAL A 74 2.71 16.65 -1.62
C VAL A 74 3.08 17.41 -2.90
N PRO A 75 2.82 18.73 -3.02
CA PRO A 75 3.06 19.46 -4.28
C PRO A 75 4.50 19.39 -4.79
N GLU A 76 5.48 19.38 -3.87
CA GLU A 76 6.91 19.28 -4.19
C GLU A 76 7.38 17.84 -4.44
N GLN A 77 6.58 16.84 -4.11
CA GLN A 77 6.87 15.42 -4.28
C GLN A 77 5.57 14.64 -4.58
N PRO A 78 5.05 14.73 -5.82
CA PRO A 78 3.71 14.24 -6.16
C PRO A 78 3.52 12.72 -6.04
N GLU A 79 4.61 11.97 -5.97
CA GLU A 79 4.64 10.53 -5.69
C GLU A 79 4.26 10.21 -4.24
N VAL A 80 4.32 11.20 -3.34
CA VAL A 80 3.96 11.03 -1.93
C VAL A 80 2.52 11.45 -1.70
N LEU A 81 1.71 10.45 -1.37
CA LEU A 81 0.32 10.62 -1.00
C LEU A 81 0.15 11.13 0.44
N ILE A 82 -0.79 12.04 0.64
CA ILE A 82 -1.19 12.51 1.98
C ILE A 82 -2.46 11.78 2.40
N LEU A 83 -2.37 11.02 3.50
CA LEU A 83 -3.50 10.37 4.15
C LEU A 83 -3.80 11.12 5.46
N ASP A 84 -4.64 12.15 5.36
CA ASP A 84 -5.07 12.94 6.51
C ASP A 84 -6.54 12.65 6.83
N THR A 85 -6.81 12.13 8.03
CA THR A 85 -8.17 11.80 8.46
C THR A 85 -9.05 13.02 8.71
N ALA A 86 -8.48 14.22 8.85
CA ALA A 86 -9.25 15.46 8.93
C ALA A 86 -9.89 15.83 7.59
N GLU A 87 -9.22 15.50 6.48
CA GLU A 87 -9.65 15.83 5.12
C GLU A 87 -10.25 14.61 4.39
N THR A 88 -9.84 13.41 4.77
CA THR A 88 -10.18 12.15 4.11
C THR A 88 -10.88 11.21 5.08
N ASP A 89 -12.12 10.85 4.76
CA ASP A 89 -12.80 9.77 5.46
C ASP A 89 -12.16 8.42 5.05
N VAL A 90 -11.55 7.73 6.01
CA VAL A 90 -10.79 6.48 5.81
C VAL A 90 -11.58 5.21 6.17
N ARG A 91 -12.90 5.30 6.39
CA ARG A 91 -13.71 4.13 6.81
C ARG A 91 -13.65 2.94 5.87
N ASP A 92 -13.36 3.15 4.58
CA ASP A 92 -13.25 2.07 3.59
C ASP A 92 -12.00 1.19 3.81
N ASN A 93 -11.00 1.69 4.55
CA ASN A 93 -9.79 0.93 4.88
C ASN A 93 -10.02 -0.10 6.00
N ALA A 94 -11.16 -0.04 6.71
CA ALA A 94 -11.52 -0.96 7.79
C ALA A 94 -12.11 -2.29 7.29
N ILE A 95 -11.71 -2.72 6.09
CA ILE A 95 -12.07 -4.01 5.47
C ILE A 95 -10.77 -4.65 4.95
N TRP A 96 -10.64 -5.97 5.06
CA TRP A 96 -9.49 -6.68 4.47
C TRP A 96 -9.43 -6.47 2.95
N HIS A 97 -8.30 -5.98 2.47
CA HIS A 97 -8.07 -5.72 1.05
C HIS A 97 -6.60 -5.89 0.66
N THR A 98 -6.39 -5.95 -0.65
CA THR A 98 -5.08 -5.72 -1.30
C THR A 98 -5.25 -4.55 -2.25
N ASP A 99 -4.26 -3.64 -2.25
CA ASP A 99 -4.37 -2.38 -2.96
C ASP A 99 -4.54 -2.56 -4.47
N VAL A 100 -5.49 -1.80 -5.02
CA VAL A 100 -5.71 -1.59 -6.46
C VAL A 100 -5.71 -2.86 -7.34
N THR A 101 -6.16 -3.99 -6.81
CA THR A 101 -6.22 -5.27 -7.55
C THR A 101 -7.12 -5.28 -8.79
N PHE A 102 -7.93 -4.24 -8.99
CA PHE A 102 -8.72 -4.01 -10.20
C PHE A 102 -7.88 -3.47 -11.38
N LEU A 103 -6.64 -3.02 -11.14
CA LEU A 103 -5.73 -2.61 -12.22
C LEU A 103 -5.08 -3.84 -12.87
N PRO A 104 -4.77 -3.79 -14.18
CA PRO A 104 -4.06 -4.89 -14.85
C PRO A 104 -2.68 -5.19 -14.26
N THR A 105 -2.01 -4.16 -13.75
CA THR A 105 -0.73 -4.25 -13.05
C THR A 105 -0.89 -3.60 -11.66
N PRO A 106 -1.37 -4.36 -10.66
CA PRO A 106 -1.50 -3.85 -9.29
C PRO A 106 -0.16 -3.39 -8.72
N ALA A 107 -0.22 -2.59 -7.65
CA ALA A 107 0.98 -2.08 -7.00
C ALA A 107 1.86 -3.23 -6.46
N LEU A 108 3.18 -3.12 -6.64
CA LEU A 108 4.14 -4.06 -6.04
C LEU A 108 4.09 -4.00 -4.51
N GLY A 109 3.98 -2.80 -3.96
CA GLY A 109 3.92 -2.53 -2.54
C GLY A 109 3.84 -1.03 -2.27
N ALA A 110 3.90 -0.65 -1.00
CA ALA A 110 3.84 0.74 -0.57
C ALA A 110 4.83 1.00 0.58
N VAL A 111 5.29 2.25 0.69
CA VAL A 111 6.06 2.74 1.83
C VAL A 111 5.20 3.77 2.56
N LEU A 112 4.77 3.44 3.77
CA LEU A 112 3.94 4.30 4.61
C LEU A 112 4.76 4.92 5.74
N SER A 113 4.65 6.24 5.93
CA SER A 113 5.26 6.96 7.04
C SER A 113 4.18 7.54 7.96
N ALA A 114 4.14 7.10 9.21
CA ALA A 114 3.30 7.68 10.23
C ALA A 114 3.81 9.07 10.61
N LYS A 115 2.97 10.11 10.48
CA LYS A 115 3.32 11.50 10.79
C LYS A 115 2.69 11.99 12.09
N LEU A 116 1.37 11.83 12.19
CA LEU A 116 0.58 12.18 13.36
C LEU A 116 -0.31 10.99 13.67
N LEU A 117 -0.23 10.51 14.91
CA LEU A 117 -1.00 9.36 15.39
C LEU A 117 -1.79 9.76 16.63
N PRO A 118 -2.97 9.16 16.86
CA PRO A 118 -3.61 9.22 18.17
C PRO A 118 -2.73 8.53 19.22
N GLU A 119 -2.96 8.82 20.50
CA GLU A 119 -2.21 8.20 21.61
C GLU A 119 -2.35 6.66 21.61
N PHE A 120 -3.52 6.16 21.22
CA PHE A 120 -3.81 4.74 21.05
C PHE A 120 -4.89 4.52 19.97
N GLY A 121 -4.98 3.30 19.45
CA GLY A 121 -5.88 2.93 18.36
C GLY A 121 -5.33 3.26 16.97
N GLY A 122 -6.02 2.81 15.92
CA GLY A 122 -5.55 2.95 14.54
C GLY A 122 -4.55 1.88 14.11
N ASP A 123 -4.55 0.73 14.78
CA ASP A 123 -3.72 -0.42 14.41
C ASP A 123 -4.01 -0.85 12.96
N THR A 124 -2.96 -1.21 12.24
CA THR A 124 -3.05 -1.78 10.90
C THR A 124 -2.60 -3.24 10.96
N LEU A 125 -3.42 -4.14 10.42
CA LEU A 125 -3.12 -5.56 10.34
C LEU A 125 -2.75 -5.93 8.90
N TRP A 126 -1.84 -6.89 8.77
CA TRP A 126 -1.49 -7.52 7.51
C TRP A 126 -1.70 -9.04 7.60
N ALA A 127 -2.01 -9.67 6.48
CA ALA A 127 -2.18 -11.11 6.36
C ALA A 127 -1.32 -11.67 5.22
N SER A 128 -0.76 -12.86 5.42
CA SER A 128 0.07 -13.54 4.42
C SER A 128 -0.79 -14.42 3.52
N GLY A 129 -0.85 -14.08 2.21
CA GLY A 129 -1.46 -14.95 1.21
C GLY A 129 -0.69 -16.26 1.00
N ILE A 130 0.64 -16.23 1.16
CA ILE A 130 1.50 -17.41 1.08
C ILE A 130 1.15 -18.40 2.19
N ALA A 131 1.21 -17.95 3.45
CA ALA A 131 0.91 -18.81 4.59
C ALA A 131 -0.55 -19.31 4.57
N ALA A 132 -1.49 -18.44 4.16
CA ALA A 132 -2.89 -18.84 4.02
C ALA A 132 -3.07 -19.93 2.96
N TYR A 133 -2.43 -19.80 1.79
CA TYR A 133 -2.50 -20.81 0.73
C TYR A 133 -1.82 -22.11 1.14
N GLU A 134 -0.63 -22.05 1.77
CA GLU A 134 0.09 -23.22 2.26
C GLU A 134 -0.69 -24.01 3.31
N ALA A 135 -1.48 -23.34 4.15
CA ALA A 135 -2.32 -23.95 5.16
C ALA A 135 -3.59 -24.64 4.61
N LEU A 136 -3.94 -24.44 3.33
CA LEU A 136 -5.06 -25.14 2.71
C LEU A 136 -4.78 -26.64 2.58
N SER A 137 -5.85 -27.44 2.65
CA SER A 137 -5.77 -28.86 2.31
C SER A 137 -5.37 -29.05 0.84
N GLU A 138 -4.67 -30.14 0.55
CA GLU A 138 -4.21 -30.44 -0.81
C GLU A 138 -5.34 -30.48 -1.85
N PRO A 139 -6.54 -31.05 -1.57
CA PRO A 139 -7.66 -30.98 -2.50
C PRO A 139 -8.11 -29.54 -2.79
N MET A 140 -8.08 -28.65 -1.79
CA MET A 140 -8.45 -27.24 -1.96
C MET A 140 -7.41 -26.49 -2.79
N LYS A 141 -6.12 -26.74 -2.56
CA LYS A 141 -5.04 -26.17 -3.39
C LYS A 141 -5.22 -26.55 -4.85
N ASN A 142 -5.47 -27.83 -5.12
CA ASN A 142 -5.70 -28.35 -6.48
C ASN A 142 -6.96 -27.77 -7.11
N LEU A 143 -8.04 -27.58 -6.34
CA LEU A 143 -9.26 -26.96 -6.83
C LEU A 143 -9.03 -25.49 -7.26
N LEU A 144 -8.28 -24.73 -6.47
CA LEU A 144 -8.04 -23.30 -6.71
C LEU A 144 -6.95 -23.05 -7.76
N LEU A 145 -6.05 -24.01 -7.96
CA LEU A 145 -4.92 -23.86 -8.88
C LEU A 145 -5.41 -23.63 -10.32
N GLY A 146 -4.98 -22.53 -10.91
CA GLY A 146 -5.33 -22.14 -12.28
C GLY A 146 -6.68 -21.47 -12.44
N LEU A 147 -7.47 -21.32 -11.38
CA LEU A 147 -8.70 -20.51 -11.42
C LEU A 147 -8.39 -19.02 -11.43
N THR A 148 -9.33 -18.25 -11.97
CA THR A 148 -9.24 -16.78 -12.04
C THR A 148 -10.42 -16.14 -11.31
N ALA A 149 -10.19 -14.97 -10.71
CA ALA A 149 -11.23 -14.16 -10.07
C ALA A 149 -11.36 -12.79 -10.76
N THR A 150 -12.59 -12.26 -10.81
CA THR A 150 -12.85 -10.90 -11.30
C THR A 150 -12.66 -9.88 -10.19
N HIS A 151 -11.83 -8.86 -10.43
CA HIS A 151 -11.62 -7.73 -9.53
C HIS A 151 -12.33 -6.50 -10.10
N ASP A 152 -13.12 -5.82 -9.28
CA ASP A 152 -13.97 -4.70 -9.70
C ASP A 152 -13.79 -3.50 -8.76
N PHE A 153 -13.38 -2.37 -9.33
CA PHE A 153 -13.21 -1.09 -8.65
C PHE A 153 -14.46 -0.65 -7.88
N THR A 154 -15.66 -0.93 -8.39
CA THR A 154 -16.92 -0.49 -7.78
C THR A 154 -17.19 -1.11 -6.42
N LYS A 155 -16.53 -2.23 -6.09
CA LYS A 155 -16.59 -2.83 -4.75
C LYS A 155 -15.75 -2.08 -3.72
N SER A 156 -14.63 -1.50 -4.15
CA SER A 156 -13.72 -0.74 -3.27
C SER A 156 -14.06 0.75 -3.23
N PHE A 157 -14.58 1.29 -4.33
CA PHE A 157 -14.90 2.71 -4.49
C PHE A 157 -16.32 2.87 -5.02
N PRO A 158 -17.33 2.79 -4.14
CA PRO A 158 -18.72 2.90 -4.55
C PRO A 158 -19.03 4.29 -5.12
N LEU A 159 -19.80 4.33 -6.20
CA LEU A 159 -20.19 5.57 -6.91
C LEU A 159 -20.97 6.54 -6.01
N GLU A 160 -21.62 6.05 -4.96
CA GLU A 160 -22.34 6.89 -4.00
C GLU A 160 -21.41 7.79 -3.19
N ARG A 161 -20.15 7.38 -3.01
CA ARG A 161 -19.14 8.09 -2.22
C ARG A 161 -18.12 8.82 -3.09
N PHE A 162 -17.71 8.20 -4.21
CA PHE A 162 -16.64 8.72 -5.08
C PHE A 162 -17.13 9.14 -6.48
N GLY A 163 -18.40 8.92 -6.79
CA GLY A 163 -18.99 9.31 -8.07
C GLY A 163 -19.43 10.77 -8.07
N ASN A 164 -19.28 11.42 -9.24
CA ASN A 164 -19.82 12.75 -9.50
C ASN A 164 -21.29 12.65 -9.94
N THR A 165 -22.19 12.27 -9.02
CA THR A 165 -23.64 12.30 -9.28
C THR A 165 -24.27 13.60 -8.76
N PRO A 166 -25.42 14.04 -9.29
CA PRO A 166 -26.09 15.26 -8.81
C PRO A 166 -26.48 15.23 -7.32
N ARG A 167 -26.48 14.05 -6.69
CA ARG A 167 -26.75 13.88 -5.25
C ARG A 167 -25.50 14.07 -4.38
N THR A 168 -24.29 13.89 -4.94
CA THR A 168 -23.01 14.13 -4.26
C THR A 168 -22.47 15.55 -4.49
N SER A 169 -23.02 16.30 -5.45
CA SER A 169 -22.58 17.66 -5.79
C SER A 169 -22.95 18.76 -4.77
N ARG A 170 -23.44 18.42 -3.57
CA ARG A 170 -23.63 19.39 -2.47
C ARG A 170 -22.39 19.55 -1.58
N ALA A 171 -21.37 18.70 -1.73
CA ALA A 171 -20.08 18.88 -1.09
C ALA A 171 -18.99 19.03 -2.17
N GLY A 172 -18.49 20.26 -2.36
CA GLY A 172 -17.22 20.54 -3.04
C GLY A 172 -17.12 20.24 -4.54
N LYS A 173 -17.24 21.29 -5.37
CA LYS A 173 -16.91 21.25 -6.80
C LYS A 173 -15.40 20.97 -7.03
N LYS A 174 -15.05 20.00 -7.91
CA LYS A 174 -13.97 20.11 -8.92
C LYS A 174 -14.29 19.27 -10.17
N PRO A 175 -13.81 19.63 -11.39
CA PRO A 175 -14.34 19.12 -12.64
C PRO A 175 -13.57 17.93 -13.23
N GLY A 176 -14.32 16.90 -13.65
CA GLY A 176 -14.14 16.24 -14.95
C GLY A 176 -13.14 15.09 -15.07
N ALA A 177 -13.58 13.85 -14.81
CA ALA A 177 -13.01 12.66 -15.42
C ALA A 177 -14.09 11.97 -16.30
N ARG A 178 -13.91 12.02 -17.63
CA ARG A 178 -14.75 11.28 -18.58
C ARG A 178 -14.36 9.81 -18.56
N THR A 179 -15.32 8.93 -18.28
CA THR A 179 -15.17 7.48 -18.40
C THR A 179 -15.01 7.09 -19.88
N ARG A 180 -13.81 6.59 -20.24
CA ARG A 180 -13.64 5.82 -21.47
C ARG A 180 -13.85 4.34 -21.13
N ARG A 181 -14.93 3.74 -21.66
CA ARG A 181 -15.09 2.28 -21.68
C ARG A 181 -14.04 1.71 -22.64
N CYS A 182 -13.06 1.00 -22.11
CA CYS A 182 -12.19 0.17 -22.95
C CYS A 182 -12.87 -1.18 -23.13
N ARG A 183 -13.29 -1.48 -24.37
CA ARG A 183 -13.58 -2.85 -24.82
C ARG A 183 -12.30 -3.35 -25.47
N THR A 184 -11.70 -4.40 -24.93
CA THR A 184 -10.71 -5.20 -25.66
C THR A 184 -11.42 -6.40 -26.29
N ARG A 185 -11.01 -6.71 -27.52
CA ARG A 185 -11.32 -7.94 -28.25
C ARG A 185 -10.46 -9.08 -27.71
#